data_AF-V5GJN5-F1
#
_entry.id   AF-V5GJN5-F1
#
_cell.length_a   1.000
_cell.length_b   1.000
_cell.length_c   1.000
_cell.angle_alpha   90.00
_cell.angle_beta   90.00
_cell.angle_gamma   90.00
#
_symmetry.space_group_name_H-M   'P 1'
#
loop_
_entity.id
_entity.type
_entity.pdbx_description
1 polymer ?
#
loop_
_entity_poly.entity_id
_entity_poly.type
_entity_poly.pdbx_seq_one_letter_code
_entity_poly.pdbx_strand_id
1 'polypeptide(L)'
;MEILLDHFKPVLDFNKYDFEHNSDEQQKLEMFCVLTNGIEKNAIGNSLKDYIISLDIVKNSLEYITMHAPCVKPTLLRTNSDELKDFISKPALKYILRFLTGLAHSHEKTQVAIAAAETIPIIHRLEQVSSDEHVGSLAENLLEALCTNPDVAKQIDAVRDFTRSEKKRLAMAMREKQLGQLGMRTNDKGQVTAKSTILQQIEELGEESGLVCCICREGYKYQPTKVLGIYTFTKRCNVDDFEDKTEEVP
;
A
#
# COMPACT_ATOMS: atom_id res chain seq x y z
N MET A 1 -34.43 26.14 15.83
CA MET A 1 -33.40 25.46 15.00
C MET A 1 -32.52 26.47 14.28
N GLU A 2 -33.08 27.54 13.70
CA GLU A 2 -32.32 28.60 13.01
C GLU A 2 -31.22 29.25 13.88
N ILE A 3 -31.55 29.73 15.09
CA ILE A 3 -30.60 30.36 16.02
C ILE A 3 -29.41 29.44 16.36
N LEU A 4 -29.65 28.13 16.49
CA LEU A 4 -28.59 27.15 16.80
C LEU A 4 -27.60 27.02 15.64
N LEU A 5 -28.09 27.00 14.40
CA LEU A 5 -27.22 26.86 13.23
C LEU A 5 -26.58 28.19 12.83
N ASP A 6 -27.23 29.32 13.09
CA ASP A 6 -26.65 30.65 12.94
C ASP A 6 -25.42 30.85 13.84
N HIS A 7 -25.41 30.24 15.03
CA HIS A 7 -24.25 30.24 15.91
C HIS A 7 -23.03 29.54 15.28
N PHE A 8 -23.23 28.54 14.42
CA PHE A 8 -22.15 27.79 13.76
C PHE A 8 -21.80 28.33 12.37
N LYS A 9 -22.66 29.14 11.71
CA LYS A 9 -22.37 29.72 10.38
C LYS A 9 -20.97 30.31 10.22
N PRO A 10 -20.41 31.08 11.18
CA PRO A 10 -19.09 31.69 11.02
C PRO A 10 -17.94 30.68 10.89
N VAL A 11 -18.12 29.47 11.44
CA VAL A 11 -17.09 28.42 11.46
C VAL A 11 -17.27 27.37 10.36
N LEU A 12 -18.36 27.44 9.60
CA LEU A 12 -18.67 26.53 8.50
C LEU A 12 -18.09 27.00 7.15
N ASP A 13 -17.32 28.10 7.15
CA ASP A 13 -16.45 28.46 6.03
C ASP A 13 -15.13 27.69 6.16
N PHE A 14 -15.09 26.51 5.56
CA PHE A 14 -13.96 25.59 5.67
C PHE A 14 -12.69 26.13 5.02
N ASN A 15 -12.81 26.91 3.94
CA ASN A 15 -11.66 27.52 3.27
C ASN A 15 -11.02 28.60 4.14
N LYS A 16 -11.85 29.43 4.78
CA LYS A 16 -11.37 30.40 5.76
C LYS A 16 -10.73 29.70 6.96
N TYR A 17 -11.38 28.66 7.48
CA TYR A 17 -10.90 27.89 8.63
C TYR A 17 -9.51 27.27 8.39
N ASP A 18 -9.25 26.78 7.17
CA ASP A 18 -7.92 26.26 6.82
C ASP A 18 -6.82 27.32 6.81
N PHE A 19 -7.17 28.57 6.49
CA PHE A 19 -6.21 29.67 6.44
C PHE A 19 -5.95 30.29 7.82
N GLU A 20 -7.02 30.59 8.55
CA GLU A 20 -6.97 31.19 9.86
C GLU A 20 -8.12 30.67 10.71
N HIS A 21 -7.79 30.11 11.87
CA HIS A 21 -8.76 29.74 12.88
C HIS A 21 -8.21 30.01 14.27
N ASN A 22 -9.11 30.33 15.21
CA ASN A 22 -8.78 30.47 16.62
C ASN A 22 -9.33 29.30 17.45
N SER A 23 -8.93 29.25 18.74
CA SER A 23 -9.34 28.18 19.67
C SER A 23 -10.86 28.12 19.89
N ASP A 24 -11.55 29.27 19.87
CA ASP A 24 -13.02 29.34 20.01
C ASP A 24 -13.73 28.77 18.76
N GLU A 25 -13.23 29.06 17.56
CA GLU A 25 -13.74 28.48 16.31
C GLU A 25 -13.52 26.97 16.25
N GLN A 26 -12.36 26.51 16.70
CA GLN A 26 -12.06 25.08 16.84
C GLN A 26 -13.04 24.41 17.81
N GLN A 27 -13.28 25.00 18.99
CA GLN A 27 -14.23 24.47 19.96
C GLN A 27 -15.65 24.43 19.40
N LYS A 28 -16.06 25.44 18.63
CA LYS A 28 -17.37 25.48 17.96
C LYS A 28 -17.52 24.36 16.93
N LEU A 29 -16.51 24.10 16.10
CA LEU A 29 -16.56 22.96 15.17
C LEU A 29 -16.59 21.61 15.90
N GLU A 30 -15.85 21.50 17.00
CA GLU A 30 -15.89 20.29 17.84
C GLU A 30 -17.30 20.08 18.41
N MET A 31 -17.92 21.13 18.93
CA MET A 31 -19.31 21.10 19.40
C MET A 31 -20.29 20.74 18.29
N PHE A 32 -20.07 21.23 17.06
CA PHE A 32 -20.89 20.89 15.92
C PHE A 32 -20.77 19.39 15.55
N CYS A 33 -19.56 18.83 15.60
CA CYS A 33 -19.33 17.40 15.41
C CYS A 33 -20.00 16.57 16.51
N VAL A 34 -19.94 17.00 17.76
CA VAL A 34 -20.64 16.33 18.88
C VAL A 34 -22.16 16.41 18.70
N LEU A 35 -22.68 17.57 18.34
CA LEU A 35 -24.10 17.78 18.09
C LEU A 35 -24.62 16.84 16.99
N THR A 36 -23.96 16.82 15.83
CA THR A 36 -24.38 16.01 14.67
C THR A 36 -24.29 14.51 14.92
N ASN A 37 -23.29 14.05 15.68
CA ASN A 37 -23.19 12.64 16.11
C ASN A 37 -24.20 12.29 17.20
N GLY A 38 -24.63 13.26 18.01
CA GLY A 38 -25.62 13.08 19.06
C GLY A 38 -27.08 13.18 18.61
N ILE A 39 -27.35 13.45 17.32
CA ILE A 39 -28.72 13.52 16.80
C ILE A 39 -29.38 12.14 16.89
N GLU A 40 -30.52 12.08 17.57
CA GLU A 40 -31.29 10.84 17.69
C GLU A 40 -31.75 10.31 16.32
N LYS A 41 -31.78 8.99 16.18
CA LYS A 41 -32.14 8.29 14.94
C LYS A 41 -33.66 8.09 14.85
N ASN A 42 -34.40 9.18 14.93
CA ASN A 42 -35.87 9.20 14.88
C ASN A 42 -36.37 10.30 13.94
N ALA A 43 -37.69 10.40 13.77
CA ALA A 43 -38.29 11.39 12.86
C ALA A 43 -37.94 12.85 13.23
N ILE A 44 -37.80 13.16 14.52
CA ILE A 44 -37.45 14.51 15.01
C ILE A 44 -35.99 14.82 14.67
N GLY A 45 -35.08 13.89 14.95
CA GLY A 45 -33.68 14.02 14.57
C GLY A 45 -33.49 14.13 13.06
N ASN A 46 -34.24 13.35 12.28
CA ASN A 46 -34.24 13.48 10.81
C ASN A 46 -34.74 14.85 10.36
N SER A 47 -35.71 15.45 11.04
CA SER A 47 -36.17 16.82 10.73
C SER A 47 -35.05 17.85 10.97
N LEU A 48 -34.21 17.67 11.99
CA LEU A 48 -33.04 18.51 12.21
C LEU A 48 -31.98 18.30 11.11
N LYS A 49 -31.72 17.05 10.71
CA LYS A 49 -30.79 16.74 9.61
C LYS A 49 -31.27 17.32 8.28
N ASP A 50 -32.56 17.24 8.00
CA ASP A 50 -33.21 17.88 6.86
C ASP A 50 -33.00 19.39 6.85
N TYR A 51 -33.16 20.02 8.01
CA TYR A 51 -32.90 21.45 8.15
C TYR A 51 -31.43 21.79 7.89
N ILE A 52 -30.48 20.99 8.38
CA ILE A 52 -29.05 21.17 8.10
C ILE A 52 -28.74 21.04 6.60
N ILE A 53 -29.37 20.10 5.89
CA ILE A 53 -29.25 19.99 4.43
C ILE A 53 -29.80 21.25 3.75
N SER A 54 -30.95 21.76 4.19
CA SER A 54 -31.58 22.94 3.59
C SER A 54 -30.76 24.24 3.70
N LEU A 55 -29.79 24.27 4.62
CA LEU A 55 -28.84 25.38 4.79
C LEU A 55 -27.56 25.23 3.94
N ASP A 56 -27.54 24.29 2.99
CA ASP A 56 -26.42 24.00 2.10
C ASP A 56 -25.11 23.60 2.81
N ILE A 57 -25.15 23.29 4.12
CA ILE A 57 -23.96 22.90 4.88
C ILE A 57 -23.34 21.63 4.30
N VAL A 58 -24.18 20.61 4.03
CA VAL A 58 -23.72 19.35 3.42
C VAL A 58 -23.16 19.60 2.02
N LYS A 59 -23.83 20.43 1.22
CA LYS A 59 -23.39 20.78 -0.14
C LYS A 59 -22.03 21.46 -0.15
N ASN A 60 -21.85 22.52 0.66
CA ASN A 60 -20.59 23.24 0.79
C ASN A 60 -19.45 22.34 1.26
N SER A 61 -19.75 21.36 2.12
CA SER A 61 -18.78 20.36 2.59
C SER A 61 -18.32 19.43 1.47
N LEU A 62 -19.25 19.00 0.61
CA LEU A 62 -18.95 18.14 -0.54
C LEU A 62 -18.21 18.90 -1.64
N GLU A 63 -18.56 20.17 -1.86
CA GLU A 63 -17.81 21.06 -2.75
C GLU A 63 -16.38 21.27 -2.26
N TYR A 64 -16.17 21.49 -0.96
CA TYR A 64 -14.84 21.57 -0.37
C TYR A 64 -14.01 20.30 -0.61
N ILE A 65 -14.58 19.12 -0.35
CA ILE A 65 -13.90 17.83 -0.60
C ILE A 65 -13.52 17.72 -2.07
N THR A 66 -14.44 18.06 -2.98
CA THR A 66 -14.21 17.92 -4.43
C THR A 66 -13.18 18.92 -4.96
N MET A 67 -13.17 20.14 -4.41
CA MET A 67 -12.27 21.21 -4.81
C MET A 67 -10.83 20.96 -4.38
N HIS A 68 -10.63 20.47 -3.15
CA HIS A 68 -9.29 20.25 -2.59
C HIS A 68 -8.75 18.83 -2.83
N ALA A 69 -9.60 17.88 -3.20
CA ALA A 69 -9.15 16.54 -3.50
C ALA A 69 -8.24 16.53 -4.74
N PRO A 70 -7.07 15.86 -4.67
CA PRO A 70 -6.21 15.72 -5.84
C PRO A 70 -6.94 14.95 -6.93
N CYS A 71 -6.83 15.43 -8.18
CA CYS A 71 -7.51 14.85 -9.33
C CYS A 71 -7.41 13.32 -9.32
N VAL A 72 -8.56 12.67 -9.20
CA VAL A 72 -8.68 11.21 -9.11
C VAL A 72 -8.49 10.62 -10.50
N LYS A 73 -7.32 10.81 -11.10
CA LYS A 73 -6.96 10.02 -12.28
C LYS A 73 -7.00 8.54 -11.86
N PRO A 74 -7.45 7.61 -12.73
CA PRO A 74 -7.54 6.18 -12.43
C PRO A 74 -6.21 5.50 -12.08
N THR A 75 -5.11 6.25 -12.01
CA THR A 75 -3.80 5.80 -11.55
C THR A 75 -3.80 5.65 -10.02
N LEU A 76 -4.48 4.59 -9.58
CA LEU A 76 -4.84 4.17 -8.20
C LEU A 76 -3.69 4.01 -7.17
N LEU A 77 -2.50 4.56 -7.39
CA LEU A 77 -1.32 4.29 -6.54
C LEU A 77 -0.41 5.50 -6.28
N ARG A 78 -0.90 6.74 -6.39
CA ARG A 78 -0.20 7.88 -5.78
C ARG A 78 -0.76 8.12 -4.37
N THR A 79 -0.50 7.20 -3.46
CA THR A 79 -0.71 7.40 -2.01
C THR A 79 0.28 8.40 -1.40
N ASN A 80 1.34 8.74 -2.13
CA ASN A 80 2.41 9.65 -1.68
C ASN A 80 2.56 10.88 -2.59
N SER A 81 1.50 11.38 -3.21
CA SER A 81 1.56 12.69 -3.88
C SER A 81 1.55 13.81 -2.85
N ASP A 82 2.40 14.82 -3.02
CA ASP A 82 2.45 16.00 -2.14
C ASP A 82 1.08 16.70 -2.07
N GLU A 83 0.34 16.72 -3.17
CA GLU A 83 -1.06 17.22 -3.23
C GLU A 83 -2.02 16.46 -2.30
N LEU A 84 -1.84 15.14 -2.13
CA LEU A 84 -2.68 14.35 -1.24
C LEU A 84 -2.31 14.61 0.22
N LYS A 85 -1.01 14.77 0.50
CA LYS A 85 -0.54 15.15 1.84
C LYS A 85 -1.04 16.54 2.22
N ASP A 86 -1.00 17.51 1.30
CA ASP A 86 -1.56 18.85 1.51
C ASP A 86 -3.05 18.75 1.87
N PHE A 87 -3.83 18.00 1.07
CA PHE A 87 -5.25 17.81 1.34
C PHE A 87 -5.52 17.15 2.70
N ILE A 88 -4.80 16.09 3.06
CA ILE A 88 -4.94 15.40 4.35
C ILE A 88 -4.55 16.31 5.52
N SER A 89 -3.60 17.22 5.31
CA SER A 89 -3.13 18.15 6.35
C SER A 89 -4.08 19.32 6.62
N LYS A 90 -5.12 19.52 5.79
CA LYS A 90 -6.06 20.62 5.97
C LYS A 90 -6.89 20.44 7.26
N PRO A 91 -6.91 21.42 8.16
CA PRO A 91 -7.52 21.27 9.47
C PRO A 91 -9.05 21.13 9.43
N ALA A 92 -9.74 21.66 8.41
CA ALA A 92 -11.18 21.51 8.25
C ALA A 92 -11.61 20.06 7.91
N LEU A 93 -10.77 19.31 7.18
CA LEU A 93 -11.12 18.00 6.62
C LEU A 93 -11.62 17.01 7.68
N LYS A 94 -10.93 16.94 8.83
CA LYS A 94 -11.30 16.02 9.92
C LYS A 94 -12.68 16.33 10.48
N TYR A 95 -13.04 17.61 10.60
CA TYR A 95 -14.36 18.01 11.09
C TYR A 95 -15.44 17.68 10.07
N ILE A 96 -15.17 17.95 8.78
CA ILE A 96 -16.07 17.60 7.67
C ILE A 96 -16.43 16.12 7.70
N LEU A 97 -15.43 15.23 7.75
CA LEU A 97 -15.68 13.79 7.80
C LEU A 97 -16.48 13.38 9.05
N ARG A 98 -16.19 13.99 10.21
CA ARG A 98 -16.86 13.67 11.48
C ARG A 98 -18.32 14.07 11.53
N PHE A 99 -18.66 15.30 11.15
CA PHE A 99 -20.07 15.72 11.19
C PHE A 99 -20.86 15.08 10.05
N LEU A 100 -20.26 14.88 8.85
CA LEU A 100 -20.92 14.16 7.78
C LEU A 100 -21.26 12.72 8.19
N THR A 101 -20.40 12.08 9.00
CA THR A 101 -20.68 10.74 9.57
C THR A 101 -21.94 10.77 10.43
N GLY A 102 -22.03 11.73 11.37
CA GLY A 102 -23.20 11.89 12.23
C GLY A 102 -24.49 12.18 11.46
N LEU A 103 -24.40 13.02 10.43
CA LEU A 103 -25.53 13.33 9.55
C LEU A 103 -25.94 12.11 8.71
N ALA A 104 -25.00 11.43 8.05
CA ALA A 104 -25.26 10.29 7.19
C ALA A 104 -25.85 9.09 7.92
N HIS A 105 -25.60 8.96 9.23
CA HIS A 105 -26.07 7.81 10.00
C HIS A 105 -27.60 7.73 10.05
N SER A 106 -28.18 6.71 9.39
CA SER A 106 -29.63 6.48 9.32
C SER A 106 -30.44 7.65 8.73
N HIS A 107 -29.84 8.44 7.82
CA HIS A 107 -30.53 9.55 7.16
C HIS A 107 -30.38 9.51 5.63
N GLU A 108 -31.42 9.02 4.97
CA GLU A 108 -31.44 8.75 3.53
C GLU A 108 -31.05 9.95 2.67
N LYS A 109 -31.59 11.14 2.95
CA LYS A 109 -31.32 12.33 2.14
C LYS A 109 -29.86 12.77 2.19
N THR A 110 -29.20 12.67 3.36
CA THR A 110 -27.75 12.95 3.46
C THR A 110 -26.96 11.92 2.65
N GLN A 111 -27.32 10.64 2.76
CA GLN A 111 -26.62 9.56 2.08
C GLN A 111 -26.71 9.69 0.55
N VAL A 112 -27.90 9.97 0.04
CA VAL A 112 -28.14 10.21 -1.39
C VAL A 112 -27.41 11.47 -1.86
N ALA A 113 -27.40 12.55 -1.07
CA ALA A 113 -26.67 13.78 -1.42
C ALA A 113 -25.15 13.54 -1.56
N ILE A 114 -24.56 12.77 -0.64
CA ILE A 114 -23.14 12.42 -0.68
C ILE A 114 -22.82 11.55 -1.91
N ALA A 115 -23.67 10.55 -2.17
CA ALA A 115 -23.54 9.67 -3.33
C ALA A 115 -23.66 10.44 -4.66
N ALA A 116 -24.61 11.35 -4.78
CA ALA A 116 -24.85 12.15 -5.98
C ALA A 116 -23.72 13.15 -6.29
N ALA A 117 -22.93 13.54 -5.29
CA ALA A 117 -21.82 14.48 -5.46
C ALA A 117 -20.52 13.82 -5.95
N GLU A 118 -20.53 12.54 -6.31
CA GLU A 118 -19.34 11.78 -6.78
C GLU A 118 -18.14 11.81 -5.80
N THR A 119 -18.40 12.00 -4.50
CA THR A 119 -17.35 12.11 -3.48
C THR A 119 -16.90 10.74 -2.92
N ILE A 120 -17.68 9.67 -3.14
CA ILE A 120 -17.38 8.32 -2.63
C ILE A 120 -15.97 7.83 -3.02
N PRO A 121 -15.51 7.94 -4.29
CA PRO A 121 -14.15 7.55 -4.65
C PRO A 121 -13.06 8.33 -3.93
N ILE A 122 -13.31 9.62 -3.64
CA ILE A 122 -12.38 10.48 -2.89
C ILE A 122 -12.31 10.02 -1.43
N ILE A 123 -13.46 9.79 -0.79
CA ILE A 123 -13.53 9.32 0.59
C ILE A 123 -12.92 7.92 0.73
N HIS A 124 -13.16 7.02 -0.23
CA HIS A 124 -12.51 5.70 -0.28
C HIS A 124 -10.99 5.79 -0.47
N ARG A 125 -10.50 6.81 -1.17
CA ARG A 125 -9.06 7.07 -1.25
C ARG A 125 -8.50 7.52 0.10
N LEU A 126 -9.24 8.37 0.83
CA LEU A 126 -8.88 8.80 2.18
C LEU A 126 -8.88 7.63 3.18
N GLU A 127 -9.83 6.70 3.09
CA GLU A 127 -9.87 5.47 3.91
C GLU A 127 -8.55 4.69 3.87
N GLN A 128 -7.84 4.75 2.74
CA GLN A 128 -6.60 3.99 2.54
C GLN A 128 -5.33 4.70 3.02
N VAL A 129 -5.46 5.92 3.58
CA VAL A 129 -4.30 6.69 4.05
C VAL A 129 -4.08 6.53 5.54
N SER A 130 -2.83 6.36 5.94
CA SER A 130 -2.40 6.50 7.33
C SER A 130 -1.96 7.95 7.57
N SER A 131 -2.56 8.62 8.55
CA SER A 131 -2.25 10.01 8.91
C SER A 131 -2.28 10.20 10.42
N ASP A 132 -1.52 11.15 10.96
CA ASP A 132 -1.49 11.46 12.40
C ASP A 132 -2.86 11.91 12.94
N GLU A 133 -3.65 12.62 12.13
CA GLU A 133 -5.02 13.06 12.47
C GLU A 133 -6.08 11.96 12.26
N HIS A 134 -5.66 10.71 12.01
CA HIS A 134 -6.55 9.54 11.84
C HIS A 134 -7.63 9.73 10.74
N VAL A 135 -7.34 10.51 9.70
CA VAL A 135 -8.25 10.80 8.57
C VAL A 135 -8.78 9.53 7.91
N GLY A 136 -7.94 8.49 7.78
CA GLY A 136 -8.36 7.19 7.24
C GLY A 136 -9.51 6.56 8.02
N SER A 137 -9.41 6.53 9.35
CA SER A 137 -10.49 6.01 10.22
C SER A 137 -11.74 6.88 10.19
N LEU A 138 -11.60 8.22 10.05
CA LEU A 138 -12.74 9.11 9.89
C LEU A 138 -13.48 8.86 8.57
N ALA A 139 -12.74 8.63 7.49
CA ALA A 139 -13.30 8.30 6.19
C ALA A 139 -13.97 6.91 6.20
N GLU A 140 -13.37 5.92 6.84
CA GLU A 140 -13.96 4.59 7.06
C GLU A 140 -15.30 4.70 7.79
N ASN A 141 -15.36 5.40 8.92
CA ASN A 141 -16.59 5.61 9.68
C ASN A 141 -17.70 6.28 8.85
N LEU A 142 -17.34 7.25 8.00
CA LEU A 142 -18.29 7.90 7.10
C LEU A 142 -18.85 6.89 6.07
N LEU A 143 -17.98 6.10 5.44
CA LEU A 143 -18.39 5.06 4.49
C LEU A 143 -19.29 4.01 5.16
N GLU A 144 -18.99 3.60 6.38
CA GLU A 144 -19.83 2.69 7.15
C GLU A 144 -21.22 3.28 7.46
N ALA A 145 -21.28 4.56 7.85
CA ALA A 145 -22.56 5.25 8.08
C ALA A 145 -23.41 5.33 6.80
N LEU A 146 -22.77 5.57 5.65
CA LEU A 146 -23.40 5.58 4.34
C LEU A 146 -23.97 4.20 3.94
N CYS A 147 -23.31 3.11 4.33
CA CYS A 147 -23.75 1.74 4.05
C CYS A 147 -25.08 1.35 4.70
N THR A 148 -25.64 2.17 5.61
CA THR A 148 -27.00 1.93 6.10
C THR A 148 -28.09 2.15 5.04
N ASN A 149 -27.74 2.79 3.90
CA ASN A 149 -28.57 2.79 2.69
C ASN A 149 -28.08 1.71 1.70
N PRO A 150 -28.94 0.75 1.30
CA PRO A 150 -28.55 -0.35 0.41
C PRO A 150 -28.02 0.06 -0.96
N ASP A 151 -28.52 1.15 -1.55
CA ASP A 151 -28.09 1.57 -2.89
C ASP A 151 -26.76 2.32 -2.83
N VAL A 152 -26.54 3.13 -1.80
CA VAL A 152 -25.23 3.75 -1.54
C VAL A 152 -24.18 2.69 -1.17
N ALA A 153 -24.56 1.68 -0.39
CA ALA A 153 -23.68 0.56 -0.05
C ALA A 153 -23.14 -0.15 -1.31
N LYS A 154 -24.01 -0.44 -2.30
CA LYS A 154 -23.59 -1.03 -3.58
C LYS A 154 -22.57 -0.16 -4.33
N GLN A 155 -22.72 1.17 -4.30
CA GLN A 155 -21.77 2.08 -4.93
C GLN A 155 -20.41 2.05 -4.22
N ILE A 156 -20.42 2.03 -2.89
CA ILE A 156 -19.20 1.93 -2.07
C ILE A 156 -18.49 0.59 -2.35
N ASP A 157 -19.23 -0.51 -2.37
CA ASP A 157 -18.68 -1.84 -2.68
C ASP A 157 -18.08 -1.89 -4.08
N ALA A 158 -18.75 -1.32 -5.09
CA ALA A 158 -18.22 -1.24 -6.45
C ALA A 158 -16.88 -0.49 -6.51
N VAL A 159 -16.74 0.62 -5.77
CA VAL A 159 -15.50 1.41 -5.69
C VAL A 159 -14.39 0.63 -4.95
N ARG A 160 -14.73 -0.05 -3.85
CA ARG A 160 -13.79 -0.91 -3.10
C ARG A 160 -13.31 -2.11 -3.94
N ASP A 161 -14.21 -2.76 -4.67
CA ASP A 161 -13.90 -3.89 -5.55
C ASP A 161 -13.07 -3.47 -6.75
N PHE A 162 -13.39 -2.33 -7.37
CA PHE A 162 -12.57 -1.75 -8.43
C PHE A 162 -11.12 -1.54 -7.94
N THR A 163 -10.96 -0.90 -6.77
CA THR A 163 -9.64 -0.67 -6.17
C THR A 163 -8.91 -1.97 -5.85
N ARG A 164 -9.60 -2.97 -5.30
CA ARG A 164 -9.03 -4.28 -4.97
C ARG A 164 -8.55 -5.01 -6.23
N SER A 165 -9.36 -5.00 -7.29
CA SER A 165 -9.05 -5.66 -8.56
C SER A 165 -7.83 -5.00 -9.24
N GLU A 166 -7.76 -3.67 -9.21
CA GLU A 166 -6.67 -2.93 -9.83
C GLU A 166 -5.36 -3.08 -9.03
N LYS A 167 -5.42 -3.04 -7.69
CA LYS A 167 -4.25 -3.34 -6.85
C LYS A 167 -3.72 -4.73 -7.11
N LYS A 168 -4.59 -5.74 -7.25
CA LYS A 168 -4.21 -7.11 -7.61
C LYS A 168 -3.53 -7.15 -8.97
N ARG A 169 -4.10 -6.50 -9.98
CA ARG A 169 -3.53 -6.41 -11.34
C ARG A 169 -2.13 -5.78 -11.34
N LEU A 170 -1.96 -4.66 -10.62
CA LEU A 170 -0.69 -3.95 -10.53
C LEU A 170 0.37 -4.75 -9.76
N ALA A 171 0.00 -5.41 -8.66
CA ALA A 171 0.89 -6.29 -7.91
C ALA A 171 1.36 -7.49 -8.76
N MET A 172 0.47 -8.07 -9.57
CA MET A 172 0.83 -9.14 -10.52
C MET A 172 1.82 -8.64 -11.58
N ALA A 173 1.57 -7.47 -12.18
CA ALA A 173 2.46 -6.88 -13.18
C ALA A 173 3.85 -6.52 -12.60
N MET A 174 3.89 -5.99 -11.37
CA MET A 174 5.15 -5.71 -10.67
C MET A 174 5.92 -7.00 -10.37
N ARG A 175 5.22 -8.04 -9.90
CA ARG A 175 5.81 -9.36 -9.64
C ARG A 175 6.38 -9.97 -10.91
N GLU A 176 5.66 -9.91 -12.03
CA GLU A 176 6.14 -10.40 -13.32
C GLU A 176 7.38 -9.65 -13.79
N LYS A 177 7.40 -8.31 -13.65
CA LYS A 177 8.56 -7.48 -13.98
C LYS A 177 9.78 -7.82 -13.10
N GLN A 178 9.59 -7.98 -11.79
CA GLN A 178 10.67 -8.36 -10.86
C GLN A 178 11.20 -9.77 -11.14
N LEU A 179 10.32 -10.73 -11.40
CA LEU A 179 10.71 -12.08 -11.80
C LEU A 179 11.49 -12.06 -13.11
N GLY A 180 11.06 -11.27 -14.10
CA GLY A 180 11.77 -11.10 -15.37
C GLY A 180 13.18 -10.54 -15.19
N GLN A 181 13.39 -9.57 -14.29
CA GLN A 181 14.72 -9.04 -13.95
C GLN A 181 15.63 -10.08 -13.31
N LEU A 182 15.07 -11.04 -12.56
CA LEU A 182 15.78 -12.17 -11.98
C LEU A 182 15.95 -13.35 -12.95
N GLY A 183 15.52 -13.21 -14.21
CA GLY A 183 15.57 -14.29 -15.20
C GLY A 183 14.58 -15.44 -14.90
N MET A 184 13.51 -15.17 -14.15
CA MET A 184 12.49 -16.13 -13.75
C MET A 184 11.15 -15.81 -14.44
N ARG A 185 10.30 -16.84 -14.63
CA ARG A 185 8.93 -16.70 -15.15
C ARG A 185 7.98 -17.59 -14.36
N THR A 186 6.73 -17.16 -14.23
CA THR A 186 5.64 -17.98 -13.68
C THR A 186 4.93 -18.75 -14.78
N ASN A 187 4.62 -20.04 -14.54
CA ASN A 187 3.79 -20.86 -15.41
C ASN A 187 2.29 -20.69 -15.11
N ASP A 188 1.41 -21.31 -15.90
CA ASP A 188 -0.06 -21.23 -15.74
C ASP A 188 -0.58 -21.82 -14.42
N LYS A 189 0.26 -22.62 -13.72
CA LYS A 189 -0.03 -23.16 -12.38
C LYS A 189 0.50 -22.25 -11.26
N GLY A 190 1.05 -21.08 -11.59
CA GLY A 190 1.63 -20.14 -10.63
C GLY A 190 3.00 -20.53 -10.07
N GLN A 191 3.62 -21.60 -10.57
CA GLN A 191 4.96 -22.01 -10.16
C GLN A 191 6.01 -21.13 -10.83
N VAL A 192 7.01 -20.71 -10.06
CA VAL A 192 8.13 -19.92 -10.55
C VAL A 192 9.18 -20.86 -11.14
N THR A 193 9.45 -20.72 -12.43
CA THR A 193 10.49 -21.45 -13.16
C THR A 193 11.58 -20.48 -13.57
N ALA A 194 12.83 -20.84 -13.33
CA ALA A 194 13.94 -20.04 -13.82
C ALA A 194 14.12 -20.26 -15.33
N LYS A 195 14.39 -19.18 -16.06
CA LYS A 195 14.70 -19.18 -17.49
C LYS A 195 16.20 -18.96 -17.76
N SER A 196 17.02 -19.05 -16.72
CA SER A 196 18.43 -18.66 -16.79
C SER A 196 19.31 -19.85 -17.17
N THR A 197 20.08 -19.66 -18.25
CA THR A 197 21.26 -20.47 -18.61
C THR A 197 22.26 -20.61 -17.46
N ILE A 198 22.22 -19.72 -16.45
CA ILE A 198 23.06 -19.79 -15.25
C ILE A 198 22.71 -21.01 -14.39
N LEU A 199 21.44 -21.43 -14.31
CA LEU A 199 21.08 -22.64 -13.56
C LEU A 199 21.52 -23.92 -14.28
N GLN A 200 21.51 -23.93 -15.62
CA GLN A 200 22.13 -25.00 -16.40
C GLN A 200 23.65 -25.05 -16.18
N GLN A 201 24.32 -23.89 -16.11
CA GLN A 201 25.74 -23.82 -15.78
C GLN A 201 26.04 -24.27 -14.35
N ILE A 202 25.13 -24.04 -13.39
CA ILE A 202 25.26 -24.54 -12.00
C ILE A 202 24.99 -26.05 -11.92
N GLU A 203 24.07 -26.60 -12.72
CA GLU A 203 23.91 -28.06 -12.85
C GLU A 203 25.14 -28.71 -13.50
N GLU A 204 25.83 -28.02 -14.41
CA GLU A 204 27.12 -28.46 -14.97
C GLU A 204 28.29 -28.40 -13.97
N LEU A 205 28.12 -27.76 -12.81
CA LEU A 205 29.07 -27.79 -11.67
C LEU A 205 28.87 -29.02 -10.75
N GLY A 206 28.20 -30.07 -11.22
CA GLY A 206 28.17 -31.35 -10.51
C GLY A 206 29.57 -31.88 -10.20
N GLU A 207 29.73 -32.50 -9.02
CA GLU A 207 31.02 -33.02 -8.53
C GLU A 207 31.71 -33.91 -9.58
N GLU A 208 32.93 -33.54 -9.96
CA GLU A 208 33.72 -34.30 -10.93
C GLU A 208 34.19 -35.62 -10.30
N SER A 209 33.80 -36.75 -10.91
CA SER A 209 34.25 -38.07 -10.47
C SER A 209 35.68 -38.34 -10.99
N GLY A 210 36.67 -38.46 -10.11
CA GLY A 210 38.05 -38.77 -10.50
C GLY A 210 39.11 -38.12 -9.61
N LEU A 211 40.29 -37.82 -10.19
CA LEU A 211 41.36 -37.09 -9.52
C LEU A 211 40.97 -35.62 -9.39
N VAL A 212 40.48 -35.23 -8.22
CA VAL A 212 40.11 -33.85 -7.87
C VAL A 212 40.95 -33.36 -6.70
N CYS A 213 41.17 -32.04 -6.62
CA CYS A 213 41.82 -31.45 -5.46
C CYS A 213 40.95 -31.63 -4.21
N CYS A 214 41.52 -32.13 -3.10
CA CYS A 214 40.78 -32.31 -1.85
C CYS A 214 40.35 -30.99 -1.18
N ILE A 215 40.88 -29.84 -1.62
CA ILE A 215 40.56 -28.52 -1.06
C ILE A 215 39.48 -27.82 -1.89
N CYS A 216 39.71 -27.61 -3.20
CA CYS A 216 38.75 -26.90 -4.05
C CYS A 216 37.75 -27.82 -4.80
N ARG A 217 37.92 -29.15 -4.75
CA ARG A 217 37.13 -30.15 -5.50
C ARG A 217 37.14 -29.98 -7.02
N GLU A 218 38.01 -29.13 -7.54
CA GLU A 218 38.22 -28.93 -8.97
C GLU A 218 39.14 -30.04 -9.51
N GLY A 219 38.76 -30.65 -10.64
CA GLY A 219 39.57 -31.62 -11.39
C GLY A 219 40.00 -31.10 -12.76
N TYR A 220 40.22 -32.02 -13.69
CA TYR A 220 40.69 -31.69 -15.04
C TYR A 220 39.65 -30.94 -15.87
N LYS A 221 38.35 -31.00 -15.50
CA LYS A 221 37.31 -30.19 -16.15
C LYS A 221 37.56 -28.68 -16.01
N TYR A 222 38.10 -28.27 -14.86
CA TYR A 222 38.37 -26.85 -14.56
C TYR A 222 39.85 -26.46 -14.77
N GLN A 223 40.77 -27.41 -14.61
CA GLN A 223 42.22 -27.20 -14.76
C GLN A 223 42.83 -28.26 -15.70
N PRO A 224 42.52 -28.23 -17.01
CA PRO A 224 42.82 -29.33 -17.94
C PRO A 224 44.33 -29.58 -18.14
N THR A 225 45.18 -28.59 -17.88
CA THR A 225 46.63 -28.69 -18.08
C THR A 225 47.42 -28.87 -16.78
N LYS A 226 46.76 -28.82 -15.62
CA LYS A 226 47.42 -28.89 -14.31
C LYS A 226 47.67 -30.35 -13.91
N VAL A 227 48.89 -30.69 -13.50
CA VAL A 227 49.20 -32.03 -12.99
C VAL A 227 48.59 -32.18 -11.59
N LEU A 228 47.51 -32.97 -11.46
CA LEU A 228 46.79 -33.16 -10.20
C LEU A 228 47.31 -34.33 -9.36
N GLY A 229 48.09 -35.24 -9.97
CA GLY A 229 48.71 -36.35 -9.26
C GLY A 229 49.87 -36.95 -10.06
N ILE A 230 50.85 -37.49 -9.34
CA ILE A 230 51.97 -38.24 -9.91
C ILE A 230 51.91 -39.62 -9.28
N TYR A 231 51.78 -40.65 -10.11
CA TYR A 231 51.87 -42.03 -9.66
C TYR A 231 53.30 -42.51 -9.89
N THR A 232 53.98 -42.92 -8.82
CA THR A 232 55.28 -43.56 -8.89
C THR A 232 55.13 -45.03 -8.53
N PHE A 233 55.67 -45.89 -9.38
CA PHE A 233 55.81 -47.31 -9.09
C PHE A 233 57.22 -47.56 -8.59
N THR A 234 57.36 -47.93 -7.32
CA THR A 234 58.65 -48.27 -6.71
C THR A 234 58.74 -49.77 -6.48
N LYS A 235 59.81 -50.38 -6.95
CA LYS A 235 60.16 -51.78 -6.71
C LYS A 235 61.50 -51.83 -6.00
N ARG A 236 61.63 -52.68 -4.98
CA ARG A 236 62.94 -52.98 -4.40
C ARG A 236 63.77 -53.74 -5.41
N CYS A 237 64.96 -53.23 -5.67
CA CYS A 237 65.99 -53.90 -6.47
C CYS A 237 67.24 -54.01 -5.60
N ASN A 238 68.04 -55.05 -5.82
CA ASN A 238 69.37 -55.11 -5.24
C ASN A 238 70.24 -54.05 -5.94
N VAL A 239 70.98 -53.29 -5.16
CA VAL A 239 71.96 -52.32 -5.65
C VAL A 239 73.24 -53.11 -5.96
N ASP A 240 73.92 -52.81 -7.08
CA ASP A 240 75.19 -53.50 -7.40
C ASP A 240 76.28 -53.12 -6.38
N ASP A 241 77.17 -54.06 -6.04
CA ASP A 241 78.20 -53.93 -4.98
C ASP A 241 79.16 -52.71 -5.12
N PHE A 242 79.11 -52.00 -6.26
CA PHE A 242 79.93 -50.82 -6.55
C PHE A 242 79.27 -49.48 -6.24
N GLU A 243 77.96 -49.44 -5.96
CA GLU A 243 77.27 -48.18 -5.59
C GLU A 243 77.31 -47.91 -4.07
N ASP A 244 77.73 -48.87 -3.25
CA ASP A 244 77.80 -48.76 -1.78
C ASP A 244 79.11 -48.09 -1.26
N LYS A 245 79.95 -47.54 -2.13
CA LYS A 245 81.13 -46.78 -1.69
C LYS A 245 80.76 -45.31 -1.47
N THR A 246 80.44 -44.96 -0.22
CA THR A 246 80.71 -43.61 0.29
C THR A 246 82.22 -43.37 0.21
N GLU A 247 82.66 -42.54 -0.75
CA GLU A 247 83.99 -41.92 -0.67
C GLU A 247 84.01 -41.02 0.56
N GLU A 248 84.57 -41.52 1.67
CA GLU A 248 85.11 -40.66 2.71
C GLU A 248 86.35 -39.96 2.13
N VAL A 249 86.17 -38.71 1.72
CA VAL A 249 87.27 -37.84 1.28
C VAL A 249 87.95 -37.25 2.52
N PRO A 250 89.29 -37.31 2.65
CA PRO A 250 90.04 -36.75 3.79
C PRO A 250 90.06 -35.22 3.84
#